data_AF-A0A3E4WMV3-F1
#
_entry.id   AF-A0A3E4WMV3-F1
#
_cell.length_a   1.000
_cell.length_b   1.000
_cell.length_c   1.000
_cell.angle_alpha   90.00
_cell.angle_beta   90.00
_cell.angle_gamma   90.00
#
_symmetry.space_group_name_H-M   'P 1'
#
loop_
_entity.id
_entity.type
_entity.pdbx_description
1 polymer ?
#
loop_
_entity_poly.entity_id
_entity_poly.type
_entity_poly.pdbx_seq_one_letter_code
_entity_poly.pdbx_strand_id
1 'polypeptide(L)'
;MYHNEMEKIIEKVVKGDIDKNVLMEYLIDDFDCEKIYDSDEELITDAFFTLKHYASGEEEVSKDEWMYFLECLAGKREYNMETKMRITTKPPHRQA
;
A
#
# COMPACT_ATOMS: atom_id res chain seq x y z
N MET A 1 -0.36 -13.52 5.04
CA MET A 1 -0.29 -14.42 3.85
C MET A 1 0.49 -13.83 2.68
N TYR A 2 0.29 -12.54 2.37
CA TYR A 2 0.87 -11.84 1.22
C TYR A 2 1.94 -10.78 1.58
N HIS A 3 2.53 -10.87 2.77
CA HIS A 3 3.43 -9.80 3.27
C HIS A 3 4.59 -9.53 2.33
N ASN A 4 5.27 -10.59 1.88
CA ASN A 4 6.44 -10.49 1.02
C ASN A 4 6.08 -9.99 -0.38
N GLU A 5 4.98 -10.47 -0.94
CA GLU A 5 4.46 -10.04 -2.24
C GLU A 5 4.05 -8.57 -2.22
N MET A 6 3.36 -8.15 -1.15
CA MET A 6 2.98 -6.75 -0.91
C MET A 6 4.20 -5.84 -0.71
N GLU A 7 5.16 -6.27 0.08
CA GLU A 7 6.40 -5.52 0.31
C GLU A 7 7.12 -5.28 -1.02
N LYS A 8 7.31 -6.34 -1.82
CA LYS A 8 7.99 -6.26 -3.12
C LYS A 8 7.28 -5.35 -4.12
N ILE A 9 5.95 -5.42 -4.20
CA ILE A 9 5.22 -4.58 -5.17
C ILE A 9 5.21 -3.11 -4.73
N ILE A 10 5.05 -2.83 -3.44
CA ILE A 10 5.15 -1.46 -2.91
C ILE A 10 6.56 -0.90 -3.13
N GLU A 11 7.61 -1.71 -2.95
CA GLU A 11 8.97 -1.27 -3.27
C GLU A 11 9.12 -0.84 -4.73
N LYS A 12 8.55 -1.59 -5.68
CA LYS A 12 8.57 -1.23 -7.10
C LYS A 12 7.83 0.09 -7.35
N VAL A 13 6.68 0.29 -6.70
CA VAL A 13 5.92 1.55 -6.77
C VAL A 13 6.76 2.72 -6.27
N VAL A 14 7.39 2.59 -5.10
CA VAL A 14 8.23 3.65 -4.50
C VAL A 14 9.46 3.97 -5.34
N LYS A 15 10.06 2.96 -6.01
CA LYS A 15 11.20 3.14 -6.91
C LYS A 15 10.80 3.72 -8.27
N GLY A 16 9.51 3.69 -8.62
CA GLY A 16 9.03 4.06 -9.96
C GLY A 16 9.32 3.00 -11.02
N ASP A 17 9.55 1.76 -10.60
CA ASP A 17 9.95 0.63 -11.46
C ASP A 17 8.75 -0.16 -12.00
N ILE A 18 7.53 0.38 -11.88
CA ILE A 18 6.30 -0.26 -12.37
C ILE A 18 5.30 0.78 -12.88
N ASP A 19 4.71 0.50 -14.04
CA ASP A 19 3.61 1.28 -14.60
C ASP A 19 2.29 0.97 -13.88
N LYS A 20 1.40 1.95 -13.78
CA LYS A 20 0.11 1.80 -13.09
C LYS A 20 -0.80 0.74 -13.74
N ASN A 21 -0.79 0.61 -15.06
CA ASN A 21 -1.60 -0.41 -15.74
C ASN A 21 -1.06 -1.82 -15.45
N VAL A 22 0.26 -1.99 -15.51
CA VAL A 22 0.93 -3.25 -15.18
C VAL A 22 0.70 -3.61 -13.71
N LEU A 23 0.73 -2.62 -12.82
CA LEU A 23 0.38 -2.81 -11.41
C LEU A 23 -1.06 -3.31 -11.27
N MET A 24 -2.02 -2.69 -11.94
CA MET A 24 -3.42 -3.11 -11.88
C MET A 24 -3.62 -4.55 -12.38
N GLU A 25 -3.00 -4.91 -13.51
CA GLU A 25 -3.04 -6.28 -14.05
C GLU A 25 -2.46 -7.29 -13.04
N TYR A 26 -1.29 -7.00 -12.48
CA TYR A 26 -0.67 -7.82 -11.44
C TYR A 26 -1.57 -7.98 -10.20
N LEU A 27 -2.24 -6.91 -9.77
CA LEU A 27 -3.16 -6.97 -8.63
C LEU A 27 -4.38 -7.87 -8.89
N ILE A 28 -4.86 -7.94 -10.14
CA ILE A 28 -6.02 -8.76 -10.52
C ILE A 28 -5.63 -10.23 -10.70
N ASP A 29 -4.46 -10.49 -11.30
CA ASP A 29 -4.05 -11.84 -11.70
C ASP A 29 -3.38 -12.61 -10.54
N ASP A 30 -2.58 -11.95 -9.70
CA ASP A 30 -1.74 -12.61 -8.69
C ASP A 30 -2.36 -12.63 -7.28
N PHE A 31 -3.35 -11.77 -7.00
CA PHE A 31 -4.00 -11.72 -5.69
C PHE A 31 -5.44 -12.23 -5.72
N ASP A 32 -5.75 -13.08 -4.76
CA ASP A 32 -7.11 -13.55 -4.55
C ASP A 32 -7.89 -12.50 -3.74
N CYS A 33 -8.61 -11.64 -4.47
CA CYS A 33 -9.36 -10.53 -3.87
C CYS A 33 -10.45 -11.02 -2.89
N GLU A 34 -11.06 -12.18 -3.13
CA GLU A 34 -12.07 -12.75 -2.22
C GLU A 34 -11.42 -13.14 -0.90
N LYS A 35 -10.27 -13.83 -0.93
CA LYS A 35 -9.53 -14.16 0.29
C LYS A 35 -9.00 -12.95 1.04
N ILE A 36 -8.58 -11.90 0.33
CA ILE A 36 -8.13 -10.66 0.98
C ILE A 36 -9.31 -9.96 1.65
N TYR A 37 -10.48 -9.94 1.00
CA TYR A 37 -11.68 -9.34 1.56
C TYR A 37 -12.19 -10.08 2.80
N ASP A 38 -12.13 -11.41 2.78
CA ASP A 38 -12.54 -12.28 3.89
C ASP A 38 -11.48 -12.39 5.01
N SER A 39 -10.32 -11.73 4.85
CA SER A 39 -9.21 -11.80 5.80
C SER A 39 -9.35 -10.76 6.92
N ASP A 40 -9.13 -11.20 8.17
CA ASP A 40 -9.02 -10.32 9.35
C ASP A 40 -7.67 -9.56 9.41
N GLU A 41 -6.76 -9.79 8.45
CA GLU A 41 -5.44 -9.16 8.38
C GLU A 41 -5.53 -7.74 7.80
N GLU A 42 -5.91 -6.76 8.64
CA GLU A 42 -6.14 -5.36 8.25
C GLU A 42 -5.01 -4.75 7.40
N LEU A 43 -3.75 -5.04 7.74
CA LEU A 43 -2.58 -4.54 7.01
C LEU A 43 -2.59 -4.96 5.53
N ILE A 44 -2.90 -6.23 5.25
CA ILE A 44 -2.88 -6.75 3.88
C ILE A 44 -4.08 -6.21 3.09
N THR A 45 -5.25 -6.18 3.72
CA THR A 45 -6.46 -5.65 3.10
C THR A 45 -6.29 -4.17 2.74
N ASP A 46 -5.79 -3.36 3.67
CA ASP A 46 -5.56 -1.93 3.44
C ASP A 46 -4.46 -1.68 2.39
N ALA A 47 -3.32 -2.40 2.47
CA ALA A 47 -2.26 -2.27 1.47
C ALA A 47 -2.74 -2.63 0.05
N PHE A 48 -3.55 -3.70 -0.08
CA PHE A 48 -4.11 -4.11 -1.37
C PHE A 48 -5.01 -3.04 -1.98
N PHE A 49 -5.97 -2.52 -1.20
CA PHE A 49 -6.90 -1.52 -1.71
C PHE A 49 -6.21 -0.18 -1.99
N THR A 50 -5.24 0.24 -1.17
CA THR A 50 -4.43 1.43 -1.46
C THR A 50 -3.63 1.27 -2.77
N LEU A 51 -3.02 0.11 -3.02
CA LEU A 51 -2.36 -0.18 -4.32
C LEU A 51 -3.35 -0.12 -5.49
N LYS A 52 -4.56 -0.68 -5.31
CA LYS A 52 -5.61 -0.68 -6.34
C LYS A 52 -6.08 0.74 -6.68
N HIS A 53 -6.38 1.56 -5.67
CA HIS A 53 -6.79 2.95 -5.86
C HIS A 53 -5.67 3.82 -6.44
N TYR A 54 -4.43 3.55 -6.05
CA TYR A 54 -3.26 4.19 -6.66
C TYR A 54 -3.11 3.85 -8.14
N ALA A 55 -3.26 2.56 -8.48
CA ALA A 55 -3.14 2.06 -9.85
C ALA A 55 -4.27 2.58 -10.75
N SER A 56 -5.52 2.67 -10.25
CA SER A 56 -6.64 3.26 -11.01
C SER A 56 -6.56 4.78 -11.14
N GLY A 57 -5.74 5.44 -10.32
CA GLY A 57 -5.65 6.89 -10.26
C GLY A 57 -6.75 7.55 -9.42
N GLU A 58 -7.51 6.76 -8.65
CA GLU A 58 -8.48 7.26 -7.68
C GLU A 58 -7.81 7.96 -6.49
N GLU A 59 -6.60 7.51 -6.12
CA GLU A 59 -5.85 8.04 -4.98
C GLU A 59 -4.39 8.34 -5.35
N GLU A 60 -3.90 9.51 -4.91
CA GLU A 60 -2.46 9.76 -4.83
C GLU A 60 -1.96 9.42 -3.43
N VAL A 61 -0.98 8.51 -3.37
CA VAL A 61 -0.46 7.99 -2.10
C VAL A 61 0.93 8.57 -1.88
N SER A 62 1.13 9.15 -0.69
CA SER A 62 2.40 9.83 -0.36
C SER A 62 3.54 8.82 -0.13
N LYS A 63 4.78 9.29 -0.28
CA LYS A 63 5.96 8.45 0.02
C LYS A 63 5.97 8.00 1.48
N ASP A 64 5.59 8.87 2.42
CA ASP A 64 5.58 8.53 3.85
C ASP A 64 4.57 7.42 4.17
N GLU A 65 3.43 7.41 3.47
CA GLU A 65 2.43 6.36 3.58
C GLU A 65 2.92 5.03 3.00
N TRP A 66 3.60 5.04 1.85
CA TRP A 66 4.24 3.83 1.35
C TRP A 66 5.32 3.29 2.29
N MET A 67 6.13 4.17 2.87
CA MET A 67 7.15 3.77 3.85
C MET A 67 6.51 3.16 5.10
N TYR A 68 5.37 3.68 5.54
CA TYR A 68 4.63 3.12 6.66
C TYR A 68 4.17 1.69 6.38
N PHE A 69 3.62 1.41 5.20
CA PHE A 69 3.28 0.04 4.80
C PHE A 69 4.49 -0.88 4.79
N LEU A 70 5.62 -0.45 4.22
CA LEU A 70 6.85 -1.25 4.18
C LEU A 70 7.38 -1.55 5.59
N GLU A 71 7.33 -0.60 6.52
CA GLU A 71 7.69 -0.84 7.92
C GLU A 71 6.80 -1.88 8.59
N CYS A 72 5.49 -1.84 8.31
CA CYS A 72 4.53 -2.77 8.88
C CYS A 72 4.68 -4.18 8.29
N LEU A 73 4.83 -4.31 6.97
CA LEU A 73 5.01 -5.59 6.27
C LEU A 73 6.34 -6.26 6.64
N ALA A 74 7.39 -5.47 6.88
CA ALA A 74 8.68 -5.98 7.36
C ALA A 74 8.68 -6.33 8.87
N GLY A 75 7.55 -6.18 9.57
CA GLY A 75 7.42 -6.44 11.02
C GLY A 75 8.20 -5.46 11.90
N LYS A 76 8.62 -4.30 11.38
CA LYS A 76 9.35 -3.27 12.12
C LYS A 76 8.42 -2.41 12.97
N ARG A 77 7.13 -2.38 12.61
CA ARG A 77 6.07 -1.65 13.29
C ARG A 77 4.76 -2.45 13.20
N GLU A 78 3.92 -2.35 14.22
CA GLU A 78 2.55 -2.88 14.15
C GLU A 78 1.66 -1.93 13.33
N TYR A 79 0.87 -2.50 12.41
CA TYR A 79 -0.07 -1.73 11.63
C TYR A 79 -1.18 -1.16 12.51
N ASN A 80 -1.47 0.12 12.30
CA ASN A 80 -2.53 0.85 12.99
C ASN A 80 -3.16 1.90 12.05
N MET A 81 -4.47 1.80 11.85
CA MET A 81 -5.23 2.69 10.96
C MET A 81 -5.16 4.16 11.37
N GLU A 82 -5.24 4.47 12.67
CA GLU A 82 -5.18 5.85 13.16
C GLU A 82 -3.82 6.50 12.87
N THR A 83 -2.75 5.72 13.01
CA THR A 83 -1.40 6.16 12.68
C THR A 83 -1.24 6.42 11.19
N LYS A 84 -1.77 5.53 10.33
CA LYS A 84 -1.80 5.74 8.87
C LYS A 84 -2.53 7.05 8.54
N MET A 85 -3.74 7.23 9.06
CA MET A 85 -4.54 8.43 8.81
C MET A 85 -3.83 9.72 9.23
N ARG A 86 -3.09 9.71 10.34
CA ARG A 86 -2.24 10.84 10.76
C ARG A 86 -1.07 11.09 9.81
N ILE A 87 -0.57 10.08 9.10
CA ILE A 87 0.47 10.24 8.07
C ILE A 87 -0.15 10.83 6.81
N THR A 88 -1.27 10.27 6.33
CA THR A 88 -1.98 10.71 5.12
C THR A 88 -2.50 12.15 5.23
N THR A 89 -2.96 12.56 6.42
CA THR A 89 -3.55 13.90 6.64
C THR A 89 -2.53 14.98 7.02
N LYS A 90 -1.24 14.64 7.18
CA LYS A 90 -0.22 15.67 7.41
C LYS A 90 -0.13 16.55 6.17
N PRO A 91 -0.27 17.89 6.31
CA PRO A 91 -0.07 18.77 5.17
C PRO A 91 1.36 18.58 4.65
N PRO A 92 1.58 18.55 3.32
CA PRO A 92 2.92 18.52 2.76
C PRO A 92 3.68 19.68 3.38
N HIS A 93 4.81 19.38 4.01
CA HIS A 93 5.65 20.36 4.69
C HIS A 93 5.71 21.66 3.86
N ARG A 94 5.06 22.72 4.34
CA ARG A 94 5.40 24.08 3.92
C ARG A 94 6.85 24.27 4.35
N GLN A 95 7.76 24.11 3.41
CA GLN A 95 9.11 24.65 3.55
C GLN A 95 8.93 26.16 3.70
N ALA A 96 9.24 26.68 4.89
CA ALA A 96 9.45 28.09 5.14
C ALA A 96 10.95 28.34 5.11
#